data_AF-A0A8J6SHQ7-F1
#
_entry.id   AF-A0A8J6SHQ7-F1
#
_cell.length_a   1.000
_cell.length_b   1.000
_cell.length_c   1.000
_cell.angle_alpha   90.00
_cell.angle_beta   90.00
_cell.angle_gamma   90.00
#
_symmetry.space_group_name_H-M   'P 1'
#
loop_
_entity.id
_entity.type
_entity.pdbx_description
1 polymer ?
#
loop_
_entity_poly.entity_id
_entity_poly.type
_entity_poly.pdbx_seq_one_letter_code
_entity_poly.pdbx_strand_id
1 'polypeptide(L)'
;MRKSILAWLLLGVAATLLISVLPLIVSLNGKFPFSNSPPSVDLKSAVGADYAHLDKLLQQGLWKKADQHTFQKMLEVSRREREKWLSVQDIKNFPCKDLGTLDQLWEVRSQGRFGFSIQRQLWIDLGGGAYSAAAAAKFGDYVGWRQHGRWLPYAQLMFQTDAPIGHLPASTGGGVSGGVWGGIASLATQVSSCSLDTAPGKRLEHRESWEDTTWAKLETSLAKREWLAANWMTLKLMENISNQGKKHDVSGVDLDLSTFPCRELKKIDQLWLKYSEGRLGFSVQQKFYLQTGNKLGEFNQEKYDAFQEAIGWAYAGSRPEADNYDLRFPSVIPQGYFPNSLGYDRTTFGSGFFHQWRASLNPECNL
;
A
#
# COMPACT_ATOMS: atom_id res chain seq x y z
N MET A 1 58.43 -59.83 -18.77
CA MET A 1 58.24 -60.77 -17.62
C MET A 1 56.98 -60.30 -16.89
N ARG A 2 55.77 -60.77 -17.21
CA ARG A 2 55.07 -62.01 -16.80
C ARG A 2 54.96 -62.22 -15.28
N LYS A 3 53.70 -62.41 -14.84
CA LYS A 3 53.14 -62.95 -13.57
C LYS A 3 52.87 -61.88 -12.50
N SER A 4 51.77 -61.87 -11.73
CA SER A 4 50.52 -62.64 -11.69
C SER A 4 49.62 -62.06 -10.58
N ILE A 5 48.31 -62.00 -10.84
CA ILE A 5 47.20 -62.48 -9.98
C ILE A 5 46.82 -61.71 -8.68
N LEU A 6 45.57 -61.18 -8.72
CA LEU A 6 44.45 -61.17 -7.73
C LEU A 6 44.75 -61.27 -6.21
N ALA A 7 44.01 -60.71 -5.24
CA ALA A 7 42.79 -59.91 -5.04
C ALA A 7 42.73 -59.63 -3.49
N TRP A 8 41.99 -58.69 -2.86
CA TRP A 8 40.56 -58.34 -2.89
C TRP A 8 40.31 -57.05 -2.04
N LEU A 9 39.32 -56.24 -2.47
CA LEU A 9 38.34 -55.37 -1.75
C LEU A 9 38.86 -54.32 -0.73
N LEU A 10 38.41 -53.05 -0.78
CA LEU A 10 37.01 -52.63 -0.67
C LEU A 10 36.77 -51.24 -1.33
N LEU A 11 35.62 -51.15 -2.02
CA LEU A 11 34.65 -50.03 -2.09
C LEU A 11 35.20 -48.61 -2.41
N GLY A 12 34.75 -47.88 -3.44
CA GLY A 12 33.58 -48.03 -4.29
C GLY A 12 33.66 -46.97 -5.40
N VAL A 13 33.09 -47.35 -6.54
CA VAL A 13 33.21 -46.72 -7.85
C VAL A 13 32.46 -45.39 -7.89
N ALA A 14 33.16 -44.31 -8.26
CA ALA A 14 32.54 -43.10 -8.77
C ALA A 14 32.17 -43.31 -10.25
N ALA A 15 30.91 -43.63 -10.52
CA ALA A 15 30.36 -43.64 -11.87
C ALA A 15 28.95 -43.04 -11.84
N THR A 16 28.87 -41.82 -12.38
CA THR A 16 27.77 -41.24 -13.18
C THR A 16 26.33 -41.57 -12.77
N LEU A 17 25.61 -40.56 -12.29
CA LEU A 17 24.17 -40.46 -12.42
C LEU A 17 23.78 -38.98 -12.63
N LEU A 18 23.49 -38.63 -13.88
CA LEU A 18 22.60 -37.54 -14.26
C LEU A 18 21.24 -37.82 -13.62
N ILE A 19 20.93 -37.15 -12.51
CA ILE A 19 19.58 -37.17 -11.93
C ILE A 19 18.90 -35.87 -12.32
N SER A 20 17.95 -36.02 -13.24
CA SER A 20 16.90 -35.07 -13.56
C SER A 20 16.24 -34.58 -12.27
N VAL A 21 16.37 -33.28 -11.99
CA VAL A 21 15.57 -32.63 -10.95
C VAL A 21 14.18 -32.35 -11.54
N LEU A 22 13.35 -33.38 -11.57
CA LEU A 22 11.89 -33.22 -11.65
C LEU A 22 11.31 -33.45 -10.26
N PRO A 23 10.32 -32.63 -9.89
CA PRO A 23 10.15 -32.13 -8.55
C PRO A 23 9.47 -33.14 -7.62
N LEU A 24 9.84 -33.04 -6.36
CA LEU A 24 9.16 -33.64 -5.22
C LEU A 24 7.75 -33.03 -5.07
N ILE A 25 6.83 -33.33 -5.99
CA ILE A 25 5.39 -33.05 -5.85
C ILE A 25 4.64 -34.34 -6.10
N VAL A 26 4.77 -35.28 -5.17
CA VAL A 26 3.74 -36.30 -4.91
C VAL A 26 3.78 -36.58 -3.42
N SER A 27 2.95 -35.88 -2.64
CA SER A 27 2.20 -36.44 -1.50
C SER A 27 1.47 -35.33 -0.72
N LEU A 28 0.53 -34.64 -1.38
CA LEU A 28 -0.64 -34.05 -0.74
C LEU A 28 -1.82 -34.08 -1.75
N ASN A 29 -2.10 -35.24 -2.34
CA ASN A 29 -3.38 -35.47 -3.03
C ASN A 29 -4.45 -35.80 -1.99
N GLY A 30 -4.74 -34.81 -1.14
CA GLY A 30 -5.90 -34.76 -0.27
C GLY A 30 -6.81 -33.62 -0.73
N LYS A 31 -7.73 -33.94 -1.66
CA LYS A 31 -8.97 -33.23 -1.99
C LYS A 31 -9.00 -31.71 -1.73
N PHE A 32 -8.41 -30.93 -2.62
CA PHE A 32 -8.95 -29.62 -2.99
C PHE A 32 -8.91 -29.51 -4.51
N PRO A 33 -10.07 -29.44 -5.21
CA PRO A 33 -10.05 -29.12 -6.62
C PRO A 33 -9.64 -27.65 -6.73
N PHE A 34 -8.37 -27.39 -7.01
CA PHE A 34 -8.00 -26.12 -7.62
C PHE A 34 -8.65 -26.11 -9.01
N SER A 35 -9.82 -25.49 -9.09
CA SER A 35 -10.45 -25.14 -10.35
C SER A 35 -9.48 -24.22 -11.09
N ASN A 36 -8.97 -24.65 -12.25
CA ASN A 36 -8.13 -23.84 -13.13
C ASN A 36 -8.92 -22.68 -13.79
N SER A 37 -10.21 -22.56 -13.52
CA SER A 37 -11.07 -21.47 -13.98
C SER A 37 -11.06 -20.32 -12.98
N PRO A 38 -10.94 -19.05 -13.43
CA PRO A 38 -11.09 -17.89 -12.56
C PRO A 38 -12.42 -17.95 -11.78
N PRO A 39 -12.48 -17.44 -10.53
CA PRO A 39 -13.73 -17.40 -9.79
C PRO A 39 -14.82 -16.69 -10.61
N SER A 40 -16.01 -17.29 -10.68
CA SER A 40 -17.14 -16.70 -11.41
C SER A 40 -17.74 -15.56 -10.60
N VAL A 41 -17.96 -14.41 -11.25
CA VAL A 41 -18.69 -13.26 -10.69
C VAL A 41 -20.07 -13.18 -11.35
N ASP A 42 -21.11 -12.96 -10.56
CA ASP A 42 -22.48 -12.83 -11.05
C ASP A 42 -22.73 -11.39 -11.51
N LEU A 43 -22.81 -11.17 -12.83
CA LEU A 43 -22.84 -9.85 -13.44
C LEU A 43 -24.25 -9.24 -13.44
N LYS A 44 -24.74 -8.85 -12.25
CA LYS A 44 -26.09 -8.29 -12.07
C LYS A 44 -26.14 -6.79 -12.36
N SER A 45 -27.26 -6.32 -12.91
CA SER A 45 -27.57 -4.90 -13.07
C SER A 45 -29.03 -4.62 -12.74
N ALA A 46 -29.32 -3.50 -12.08
CA ALA A 46 -30.68 -3.01 -11.90
C ALA A 46 -31.24 -2.34 -13.16
N VAL A 47 -30.36 -1.86 -14.05
CA VAL A 47 -30.72 -1.08 -15.24
C VAL A 47 -30.40 -1.78 -16.57
N GLY A 48 -29.88 -3.01 -16.50
CA GLY A 48 -29.51 -3.81 -17.67
C GLY A 48 -28.15 -3.47 -18.28
N ALA A 49 -27.26 -2.84 -17.52
CA ALA A 49 -25.88 -2.57 -17.94
C ALA A 49 -25.08 -3.89 -18.10
N ASP A 50 -24.28 -3.97 -19.17
CA ASP A 50 -23.38 -5.11 -19.43
C ASP A 50 -21.99 -4.87 -18.83
N TYR A 51 -21.55 -5.79 -17.96
CA TYR A 51 -20.24 -5.77 -17.29
C TYR A 51 -19.23 -6.79 -17.84
N ALA A 52 -19.58 -7.59 -18.86
CA ALA A 52 -18.72 -8.66 -19.36
C ALA A 52 -17.38 -8.14 -19.90
N HIS A 53 -17.39 -6.97 -20.55
CA HIS A 53 -16.16 -6.35 -21.03
C HIS A 53 -15.26 -5.89 -19.88
N LEU A 54 -15.83 -5.30 -18.82
CA LEU A 54 -15.08 -4.92 -17.62
C LEU A 54 -14.40 -6.13 -16.99
N ASP A 55 -15.14 -7.22 -16.83
CA ASP A 55 -14.62 -8.46 -16.26
C ASP A 55 -13.41 -8.98 -17.06
N LYS A 56 -13.50 -8.99 -18.39
CA LYS A 56 -12.38 -9.39 -19.26
C LYS A 56 -11.15 -8.50 -19.09
N LEU A 57 -11.33 -7.17 -18.99
CA LEU A 57 -10.21 -6.24 -18.77
C LEU A 57 -9.52 -6.52 -17.43
N LEU A 58 -10.30 -6.76 -16.37
CA LEU A 58 -9.78 -7.07 -15.04
C LEU A 58 -9.06 -8.43 -14.99
N GLN A 59 -9.62 -9.47 -15.62
CA GLN A 59 -8.97 -10.78 -15.74
C GLN A 59 -7.62 -10.72 -16.45
N GLN A 60 -7.47 -9.80 -17.41
CA GLN A 60 -6.22 -9.59 -18.15
C GLN A 60 -5.23 -8.69 -17.41
N GLY A 61 -5.57 -8.18 -16.23
CA GLY A 61 -4.72 -7.23 -15.49
C GLY A 61 -4.56 -5.89 -16.21
N LEU A 62 -5.47 -5.53 -17.12
CA LEU A 62 -5.44 -4.26 -17.84
C LEU A 62 -6.05 -3.14 -16.97
N TRP A 63 -5.45 -2.92 -15.80
CA TRP A 63 -5.99 -2.12 -14.70
C TRP A 63 -6.41 -0.71 -15.12
N LYS A 64 -5.61 -0.01 -15.92
CA LYS A 64 -5.94 1.34 -16.42
C LYS A 64 -7.19 1.34 -17.30
N LYS A 65 -7.31 0.38 -18.21
CA LYS A 65 -8.49 0.26 -19.09
C LYS A 65 -9.72 -0.15 -18.29
N ALA A 66 -9.56 -1.09 -17.36
CA ALA A 66 -10.65 -1.51 -16.46
C ALA A 66 -11.15 -0.35 -15.61
N ASP A 67 -10.25 0.48 -15.09
CA ASP A 67 -10.57 1.67 -14.33
C ASP A 67 -11.37 2.67 -15.16
N GLN A 68 -10.86 3.06 -16.33
CA GLN A 68 -11.59 3.93 -17.28
C GLN A 68 -12.97 3.37 -17.65
N HIS A 69 -13.06 2.06 -17.89
CA HIS A 69 -14.31 1.41 -18.25
C HIS A 69 -15.28 1.31 -17.06
N THR A 70 -14.77 1.20 -15.84
CA THR A 70 -15.58 1.31 -14.61
C THR A 70 -16.26 2.67 -14.56
N PHE A 71 -15.54 3.77 -14.81
CA PHE A 71 -16.15 5.09 -14.83
C PHE A 71 -17.18 5.25 -15.96
N GLN A 72 -16.89 4.73 -17.16
CA GLN A 72 -17.86 4.71 -18.26
C GLN A 72 -19.16 3.98 -17.86
N LYS A 73 -19.05 2.83 -17.20
CA LYS A 73 -20.21 2.07 -16.70
C LYS A 73 -20.98 2.84 -15.63
N MET A 74 -20.28 3.55 -14.74
CA MET A 74 -20.96 4.39 -13.77
C MET A 74 -21.71 5.57 -14.42
N LEU A 75 -21.15 6.18 -15.47
CA LEU A 75 -21.87 7.19 -16.24
C LEU A 75 -23.11 6.60 -16.94
N GLU A 76 -22.98 5.42 -17.56
CA GLU A 76 -24.09 4.70 -18.19
C GLU A 76 -25.23 4.41 -17.20
N VAL A 77 -24.90 3.81 -16.06
CA VAL A 77 -25.89 3.45 -15.03
C VAL A 77 -26.59 4.69 -14.46
N SER A 78 -25.87 5.80 -14.32
CA SER A 78 -26.44 7.07 -13.86
C SER A 78 -27.11 7.89 -14.97
N ARG A 79 -27.07 7.45 -16.24
CA ARG A 79 -27.54 8.19 -17.42
C ARG A 79 -26.87 9.56 -17.58
N ARG A 80 -25.56 9.59 -17.38
CA ARG A 80 -24.70 10.78 -17.34
C ARG A 80 -23.57 10.76 -18.38
N GLU A 81 -23.71 9.95 -19.41
CA GLU A 81 -22.69 9.76 -20.46
C GLU A 81 -22.38 11.05 -21.22
N ARG A 82 -23.39 11.92 -21.39
CA ARG A 82 -23.23 13.21 -22.07
C ARG A 82 -22.46 14.21 -21.21
N GLU A 83 -22.73 14.22 -19.91
CA GLU A 83 -22.13 15.09 -18.93
C GLU A 83 -20.68 14.70 -18.64
N LYS A 84 -20.37 13.40 -18.69
CA LYS A 84 -19.02 12.84 -18.44
C LYS A 84 -18.51 13.08 -17.01
N TRP A 85 -19.41 13.40 -16.08
CA TRP A 85 -19.13 13.54 -14.65
C TRP A 85 -20.34 13.13 -13.81
N LEU A 86 -20.08 12.68 -12.58
CA LEU A 86 -21.07 12.31 -11.57
C LEU A 86 -21.00 13.31 -10.40
N SER A 87 -22.15 13.80 -9.96
CA SER A 87 -22.28 14.56 -8.72
C SER A 87 -22.29 13.63 -7.50
N VAL A 88 -22.13 14.22 -6.31
CA VAL A 88 -22.37 13.53 -5.03
C VAL A 88 -23.75 12.88 -4.97
N GLN A 89 -24.76 13.54 -5.55
CA GLN A 89 -26.13 13.02 -5.53
C GLN A 89 -26.32 11.83 -6.48
N ASP A 90 -25.65 11.85 -7.64
CA ASP A 90 -25.65 10.71 -8.57
C ASP A 90 -25.03 9.48 -7.91
N ILE A 91 -23.93 9.66 -7.16
CA ILE A 91 -23.28 8.58 -6.40
C ILE A 91 -24.19 8.05 -5.27
N LYS A 92 -24.83 8.93 -4.50
CA LYS A 92 -25.76 8.52 -3.43
C LYS A 92 -27.00 7.79 -3.94
N ASN A 93 -27.38 8.01 -5.20
CA ASN A 93 -28.51 7.34 -5.83
C ASN A 93 -28.07 6.16 -6.71
N PHE A 94 -26.78 5.82 -6.73
CA PHE A 94 -26.26 4.78 -7.60
C PHE A 94 -26.84 3.41 -7.21
N PRO A 95 -27.42 2.63 -8.13
CA PRO A 95 -28.11 1.39 -7.79
C PRO A 95 -27.19 0.37 -7.11
N CYS A 96 -27.66 -0.21 -5.99
CA CYS A 96 -26.86 -1.15 -5.20
C CYS A 96 -26.48 -2.43 -5.95
N LYS A 97 -27.34 -2.92 -6.86
CA LYS A 97 -27.01 -4.10 -7.69
C LYS A 97 -25.79 -3.82 -8.57
N ASP A 98 -25.79 -2.66 -9.22
CA ASP A 98 -24.71 -2.23 -10.10
C ASP A 98 -23.42 -1.92 -9.32
N LEU A 99 -23.51 -1.20 -8.20
CA LEU A 99 -22.36 -0.94 -7.34
C LEU A 99 -21.76 -2.24 -6.79
N GLY A 100 -22.60 -3.19 -6.40
CA GLY A 100 -22.19 -4.50 -5.92
C GLY A 100 -21.46 -5.32 -6.98
N THR A 101 -21.95 -5.32 -8.23
CA THR A 101 -21.27 -6.01 -9.33
C THR A 101 -19.91 -5.38 -9.64
N LEU A 102 -19.83 -4.04 -9.69
CA LEU A 102 -18.55 -3.34 -9.88
C LEU A 102 -17.56 -3.66 -8.76
N ASP A 103 -18.02 -3.57 -7.50
CA ASP A 103 -17.18 -3.85 -6.32
C ASP A 103 -16.66 -5.30 -6.33
N GLN A 104 -17.54 -6.28 -6.57
CA GLN A 104 -17.17 -7.69 -6.59
C GLN A 104 -16.21 -8.03 -7.73
N LEU A 105 -16.37 -7.41 -8.90
CA LEU A 105 -15.43 -7.56 -10.00
C LEU A 105 -14.02 -7.10 -9.61
N TRP A 106 -13.90 -5.90 -9.04
CA TRP A 106 -12.60 -5.39 -8.59
C TRP A 106 -12.01 -6.25 -7.48
N GLU A 107 -12.81 -6.64 -6.49
CA GLU A 107 -12.38 -7.44 -5.35
C GLU A 107 -11.86 -8.81 -5.80
N VAL A 108 -12.66 -9.56 -6.58
CA VAL A 108 -12.31 -10.92 -7.02
C VAL A 108 -11.09 -10.92 -7.94
N ARG A 109 -11.03 -9.98 -8.90
CA ARG A 109 -9.95 -9.96 -9.91
C ARG A 109 -8.64 -9.41 -9.36
N SER A 110 -8.69 -8.61 -8.31
CA SER A 110 -7.50 -8.09 -7.62
C SER A 110 -7.05 -8.93 -6.43
N GLN A 111 -7.70 -10.07 -6.15
CA GLN A 111 -7.45 -10.89 -4.96
C GLN A 111 -7.66 -10.09 -3.65
N GLY A 112 -8.70 -9.28 -3.60
CA GLY A 112 -9.10 -8.50 -2.43
C GLY A 112 -8.28 -7.22 -2.21
N ARG A 113 -7.56 -6.72 -3.21
CA ARG A 113 -6.74 -5.51 -3.08
C ARG A 113 -7.48 -4.23 -3.45
N PHE A 114 -8.37 -4.31 -4.41
CA PHE A 114 -9.06 -3.17 -5.03
C PHE A 114 -10.57 -3.35 -4.96
N GLY A 115 -11.31 -2.24 -4.84
CA GLY A 115 -12.76 -2.26 -4.69
C GLY A 115 -13.26 -1.09 -3.86
N PHE A 116 -14.53 -0.72 -4.06
CA PHE A 116 -15.18 0.37 -3.32
C PHE A 116 -15.43 0.00 -1.86
N SER A 117 -15.72 -1.27 -1.54
CA SER A 117 -15.85 -1.75 -0.17
C SER A 117 -14.53 -1.70 0.59
N ILE A 118 -13.42 -2.03 -0.08
CA ILE A 118 -12.06 -1.89 0.46
C ILE A 118 -11.73 -0.42 0.70
N GLN A 119 -11.99 0.45 -0.28
CA GLN A 119 -11.83 1.89 -0.12
C GLN A 119 -12.67 2.45 1.02
N ARG A 120 -13.90 1.98 1.21
CA ARG A 120 -14.74 2.38 2.35
C ARG A 120 -14.11 1.96 3.68
N GLN A 121 -13.66 0.71 3.81
CA GLN A 121 -13.06 0.24 5.06
C GLN A 121 -11.85 1.10 5.42
N LEU A 122 -10.98 1.35 4.44
CA LEU A 122 -9.82 2.24 4.60
C LEU A 122 -10.24 3.68 4.94
N TRP A 123 -11.30 4.21 4.32
CA TRP A 123 -11.82 5.53 4.65
C TRP A 123 -12.18 5.64 6.12
N ILE A 124 -12.91 4.68 6.67
CA ILE A 124 -13.29 4.66 8.09
C ILE A 124 -12.08 4.45 8.99
N ASP A 125 -11.20 3.49 8.68
CA ASP A 125 -10.01 3.18 9.48
C ASP A 125 -9.04 4.36 9.58
N LEU A 126 -9.03 5.24 8.57
CA LEU A 126 -8.20 6.44 8.53
C LEU A 126 -8.87 7.66 9.21
N GLY A 127 -9.95 7.44 9.95
CA GLY A 127 -10.70 8.48 10.67
C GLY A 127 -11.67 9.24 9.77
N GLY A 128 -12.02 8.69 8.62
CA GLY A 128 -13.04 9.22 7.73
C GLY A 128 -14.45 8.97 8.24
N GLY A 129 -15.39 9.72 7.66
CA GLY A 129 -16.82 9.64 7.93
C GLY A 129 -17.50 10.59 6.95
N ALA A 130 -18.03 11.70 7.47
CA ALA A 130 -18.28 12.87 6.63
C ALA A 130 -16.97 13.36 5.98
N TYR A 131 -17.09 14.03 4.84
CA TYR A 131 -15.95 14.57 4.13
C TYR A 131 -15.20 15.62 4.96
N SER A 132 -13.88 15.46 5.08
CA SER A 132 -12.97 16.52 5.50
C SER A 132 -11.69 16.46 4.66
N ALA A 133 -11.07 17.61 4.39
CA ALA A 133 -9.84 17.68 3.61
C ALA A 133 -8.68 16.92 4.29
N ALA A 134 -8.65 16.88 5.62
CA ALA A 134 -7.63 16.15 6.38
C ALA A 134 -7.79 14.62 6.26
N ALA A 135 -9.00 14.09 6.41
CA ALA A 135 -9.26 12.66 6.23
C ALA A 135 -9.02 12.25 4.77
N ALA A 136 -9.45 13.09 3.83
CA ALA A 136 -9.14 12.93 2.40
C ALA A 136 -7.65 12.86 2.12
N ALA A 137 -6.87 13.79 2.66
CA ALA A 137 -5.41 13.80 2.53
C ALA A 137 -4.80 12.48 3.05
N LYS A 138 -5.17 12.06 4.26
CA LYS A 138 -4.70 10.78 4.84
C LYS A 138 -5.06 9.59 3.98
N PHE A 139 -6.29 9.54 3.48
CA PHE A 139 -6.74 8.50 2.57
C PHE A 139 -5.93 8.49 1.27
N GLY A 140 -5.77 9.65 0.64
CA GLY A 140 -5.02 9.79 -0.61
C GLY A 140 -3.55 9.38 -0.44
N ASP A 141 -2.92 9.73 0.68
CA ASP A 141 -1.55 9.30 0.97
C ASP A 141 -1.49 7.77 1.14
N TYR A 142 -2.48 7.16 1.81
CA TYR A 142 -2.56 5.71 2.02
C TYR A 142 -2.67 4.93 0.71
N VAL A 143 -3.68 5.28 -0.09
CA VAL A 143 -3.98 4.53 -1.30
C VAL A 143 -3.03 4.92 -2.44
N GLY A 144 -2.12 5.88 -2.26
CA GLY A 144 -1.17 6.31 -3.28
C GLY A 144 -1.77 7.24 -4.34
N TRP A 145 -2.79 8.03 -3.99
CA TRP A 145 -3.35 9.11 -4.81
C TRP A 145 -2.78 10.48 -4.49
N ARG A 146 -2.08 10.61 -3.36
CA ARG A 146 -1.45 11.85 -2.92
C ARG A 146 -0.03 11.56 -2.47
N GLN A 147 0.88 12.47 -2.80
CA GLN A 147 2.28 12.34 -2.47
C GLN A 147 2.93 13.71 -2.27
N HIS A 148 3.78 13.82 -1.25
CA HIS A 148 4.43 15.08 -0.86
C HIS A 148 3.41 16.23 -0.73
N GLY A 149 2.26 15.92 -0.12
CA GLY A 149 1.18 16.88 0.09
C GLY A 149 0.32 17.20 -1.14
N ARG A 150 0.59 16.62 -2.32
CA ARG A 150 -0.06 16.95 -3.59
C ARG A 150 -0.77 15.76 -4.23
N TRP A 151 -2.01 15.97 -4.65
CA TRP A 151 -2.78 14.98 -5.40
C TRP A 151 -2.11 14.66 -6.73
N LEU A 152 -1.96 13.38 -7.03
CA LEU A 152 -1.37 12.90 -8.28
C LEU A 152 -2.38 13.12 -9.42
N PRO A 153 -1.95 13.61 -10.59
CA PRO A 153 -2.79 13.54 -11.78
C PRO A 153 -3.00 12.08 -12.18
N TYR A 154 -4.17 11.76 -12.74
CA TYR A 154 -4.57 10.39 -13.11
C TYR A 154 -3.53 9.64 -13.94
N ALA A 155 -2.82 10.35 -14.83
CA ALA A 155 -1.77 9.76 -15.66
C ALA A 155 -0.60 9.16 -14.86
N GLN A 156 -0.34 9.66 -13.65
CA GLN A 156 0.74 9.26 -12.74
C GLN A 156 0.29 8.25 -11.68
N LEU A 157 -0.96 7.76 -11.75
CA LEU A 157 -1.43 6.70 -10.86
C LEU A 157 -0.85 5.33 -11.27
N MET A 158 -0.80 4.42 -10.30
CA MET A 158 -0.16 3.12 -10.43
C MET A 158 -1.17 2.05 -10.89
N PHE A 159 -1.15 1.70 -12.17
CA PHE A 159 -2.08 0.72 -12.77
C PHE A 159 -1.48 -0.67 -12.89
N GLN A 160 -1.12 -1.27 -11.75
CA GLN A 160 -0.48 -2.59 -11.65
C GLN A 160 -1.02 -3.36 -10.45
N THR A 161 -0.82 -4.68 -10.45
CA THR A 161 -1.40 -5.60 -9.46
C THR A 161 -0.88 -5.36 -8.04
N ASP A 162 0.34 -4.86 -7.91
CA ASP A 162 1.02 -4.54 -6.65
C ASP A 162 0.81 -3.08 -6.19
N ALA A 163 -0.10 -2.33 -6.83
CA ALA A 163 -0.49 -1.01 -6.33
C ALA A 163 -1.05 -1.09 -4.89
N PRO A 164 -1.01 0.01 -4.11
CA PRO A 164 -1.50 0.01 -2.73
C PRO A 164 -2.93 -0.52 -2.60
N ILE A 165 -3.24 -1.16 -1.48
CA ILE A 165 -4.61 -1.63 -1.20
C ILE A 165 -5.57 -0.42 -1.24
N GLY A 166 -6.68 -0.57 -1.96
CA GLY A 166 -7.65 0.49 -2.19
C GLY A 166 -7.29 1.50 -3.30
N HIS A 167 -6.14 1.37 -3.97
CA HIS A 167 -5.71 2.30 -5.03
C HIS A 167 -6.69 2.39 -6.20
N LEU A 168 -7.38 1.30 -6.53
CA LEU A 168 -8.36 1.25 -7.60
C LEU A 168 -9.72 0.76 -7.06
N PRO A 169 -10.84 1.21 -7.65
CA PRO A 169 -10.94 2.13 -8.80
C PRO A 169 -10.66 3.60 -8.42
N ALA A 170 -10.02 4.35 -9.32
CA ALA A 170 -9.62 5.75 -9.15
C ALA A 170 -10.40 6.75 -10.02
N SER A 171 -11.00 6.36 -11.15
CA SER A 171 -11.52 7.32 -12.16
C SER A 171 -12.96 7.80 -12.00
N THR A 172 -13.68 7.49 -10.92
CA THR A 172 -15.14 7.70 -10.81
C THR A 172 -15.62 9.17 -10.72
N GLY A 173 -14.82 10.15 -11.15
CA GLY A 173 -15.15 11.57 -11.09
C GLY A 173 -14.13 12.48 -11.76
N GLY A 174 -13.77 12.23 -13.03
CA GLY A 174 -12.97 13.19 -13.82
C GLY A 174 -11.55 13.45 -13.31
N GLY A 175 -10.96 12.48 -12.61
CA GLY A 175 -9.55 12.49 -12.24
C GLY A 175 -9.23 12.14 -10.79
N VAL A 176 -10.22 12.03 -9.89
CA VAL A 176 -9.96 11.66 -8.49
C VAL A 176 -11.22 11.02 -7.88
N SER A 177 -11.30 9.68 -7.83
CA SER A 177 -11.76 9.08 -6.57
C SER A 177 -10.73 9.54 -5.54
N GLY A 178 -11.18 10.04 -4.39
CA GLY A 178 -10.31 10.46 -3.30
C GLY A 178 -10.25 11.94 -3.03
N GLY A 179 -11.23 12.45 -2.29
CA GLY A 179 -10.87 13.44 -1.30
C GLY A 179 -10.72 14.92 -1.69
N VAL A 180 -10.94 15.35 -2.94
CA VAL A 180 -10.94 16.80 -3.25
C VAL A 180 -12.36 17.40 -3.26
N TRP A 181 -13.39 16.57 -3.48
CA TRP A 181 -14.78 17.04 -3.63
C TRP A 181 -15.84 16.12 -2.97
N GLY A 182 -15.45 15.35 -1.94
CA GLY A 182 -16.40 14.47 -1.23
C GLY A 182 -16.78 13.16 -1.92
N GLY A 183 -16.18 12.83 -3.06
CA GLY A 183 -16.46 11.60 -3.82
C GLY A 183 -16.24 10.32 -3.00
N ILE A 184 -15.10 10.20 -2.31
CA ILE A 184 -14.81 9.04 -1.45
C ILE A 184 -15.80 8.90 -0.30
N ALA A 185 -16.16 10.00 0.36
CA ALA A 185 -17.16 9.97 1.43
C ALA A 185 -18.55 9.57 0.91
N SER A 186 -18.90 10.00 -0.30
CA SER A 186 -20.19 9.67 -0.93
C SER A 186 -20.25 8.20 -1.37
N LEU A 187 -19.19 7.69 -1.98
CA LEU A 187 -19.05 6.27 -2.31
C LEU A 187 -19.05 5.41 -1.04
N ALA A 188 -18.28 5.80 -0.01
CA ALA A 188 -18.25 5.12 1.28
C ALA A 188 -19.64 5.06 1.92
N THR A 189 -20.41 6.15 1.84
CA THR A 189 -21.80 6.19 2.30
C THR A 189 -22.67 5.22 1.50
N GLN A 190 -22.54 5.21 0.17
CA GLN A 190 -23.37 4.35 -0.68
C GLN A 190 -23.03 2.87 -0.55
N VAL A 191 -21.76 2.52 -0.44
CA VAL A 191 -21.33 1.15 -0.13
C VAL A 191 -21.96 0.69 1.18
N SER A 192 -22.01 1.56 2.20
CA SER A 192 -22.67 1.27 3.47
C SER A 192 -24.17 1.09 3.33
N SER A 193 -24.86 1.97 2.60
CA SER A 193 -26.32 1.90 2.41
C SER A 193 -26.72 0.64 1.65
N CYS A 194 -25.88 0.21 0.71
CA CYS A 194 -26.03 -1.02 -0.04
C CYS A 194 -25.58 -2.28 0.72
N SER A 195 -25.08 -2.15 1.97
CA SER A 195 -24.59 -3.26 2.79
C SER A 195 -23.49 -4.10 2.12
N LEU A 196 -22.69 -3.47 1.25
CA LEU A 196 -21.63 -4.18 0.50
C LEU A 196 -20.40 -4.48 1.38
N ASP A 197 -20.29 -3.86 2.55
CA ASP A 197 -19.26 -4.07 3.55
C ASP A 197 -19.59 -5.18 4.56
N THR A 198 -20.82 -5.71 4.57
CA THR A 198 -21.30 -6.66 5.59
C THR A 198 -21.56 -8.09 5.07
N ALA A 199 -21.28 -8.38 3.80
CA ALA A 199 -21.56 -9.69 3.21
C ALA A 199 -20.82 -10.85 3.95
N PRO A 200 -21.44 -12.02 4.15
CA PRO A 200 -20.82 -13.15 4.85
C PRO A 200 -19.57 -13.63 4.09
N GLY A 201 -18.42 -13.60 4.78
CA GLY A 201 -17.07 -13.71 4.19
C GLY A 201 -16.25 -12.40 4.29
N LYS A 202 -16.91 -11.25 4.52
CA LYS A 202 -16.30 -9.92 4.66
C LYS A 202 -15.91 -9.53 6.09
N ARG A 203 -16.03 -10.45 7.04
CA ARG A 203 -15.47 -10.27 8.37
C ARG A 203 -14.03 -10.77 8.32
N LEU A 204 -13.06 -9.89 8.10
CA LEU A 204 -11.77 -10.11 8.77
C LEU A 204 -12.13 -10.33 10.24
N GLU A 205 -11.90 -11.53 10.75
CA GLU A 205 -12.38 -11.97 12.06
C GLU A 205 -12.00 -10.93 13.13
N HIS A 206 -12.99 -10.17 13.56
CA HIS A 206 -12.85 -9.19 14.63
C HIS A 206 -12.90 -9.93 15.96
N ARG A 207 -11.77 -9.94 16.69
CA ARG A 207 -11.61 -9.25 18.00
C ARG A 207 -10.33 -9.74 18.71
N GLU A 208 -9.18 -9.63 18.06
CA GLU A 208 -7.88 -9.66 18.74
C GLU A 208 -7.47 -8.22 19.09
N SER A 209 -6.61 -8.07 20.10
CA SER A 209 -6.15 -6.75 20.59
C SER A 209 -5.70 -5.86 19.42
N TRP A 210 -6.19 -4.62 19.37
CA TRP A 210 -5.95 -3.70 18.25
C TRP A 210 -4.45 -3.39 18.02
N GLU A 211 -3.63 -3.51 19.07
CA GLU A 211 -2.17 -3.43 18.96
C GLU A 211 -1.60 -4.61 18.17
N ASP A 212 -2.03 -5.84 18.46
CA ASP A 212 -1.59 -7.05 17.75
C ASP A 212 -1.96 -7.00 16.27
N THR A 213 -3.13 -6.43 15.94
CA THR A 213 -3.56 -6.31 14.54
C THR A 213 -2.71 -5.33 13.72
N THR A 214 -2.20 -4.24 14.31
CA THR A 214 -1.41 -3.24 13.57
C THR A 214 0.02 -3.74 13.35
N TRP A 215 0.62 -4.40 14.37
CA TRP A 215 1.89 -5.10 14.21
C TRP A 215 1.81 -6.20 13.14
N ALA A 216 0.76 -7.03 13.18
CA ALA A 216 0.56 -8.09 12.19
C ALA A 216 0.36 -7.55 10.78
N LYS A 217 -0.38 -6.43 10.62
CA LYS A 217 -0.55 -5.75 9.32
C LYS A 217 0.76 -5.18 8.79
N LEU A 218 1.59 -4.58 9.64
CA LEU A 218 2.94 -4.13 9.27
C LEU A 218 3.80 -5.31 8.79
N GLU A 219 3.91 -6.36 9.60
CA GLU A 219 4.73 -7.54 9.27
C GLU A 219 4.22 -8.25 8.00
N THR A 220 2.91 -8.37 7.81
CA THR A 220 2.31 -8.94 6.60
C THR A 220 2.61 -8.10 5.37
N SER A 221 2.50 -6.77 5.46
CA SER A 221 2.79 -5.88 4.34
C SER A 221 4.27 -5.94 3.94
N LEU A 222 5.17 -5.98 4.94
CA LEU A 222 6.60 -6.17 4.76
C LEU A 222 6.93 -7.54 4.13
N ALA A 223 6.31 -8.62 4.60
CA ALA A 223 6.48 -9.96 4.05
C ALA A 223 6.09 -10.06 2.57
N LYS A 224 5.03 -9.34 2.18
CA LYS A 224 4.58 -9.24 0.79
C LYS A 224 5.36 -8.23 -0.05
N ARG A 225 6.33 -7.51 0.54
CA ARG A 225 7.10 -6.42 -0.09
C ARG A 225 6.21 -5.27 -0.59
N GLU A 226 5.08 -5.06 0.07
CA GLU A 226 4.16 -3.95 -0.21
C GLU A 226 4.64 -2.70 0.52
N TRP A 227 5.76 -2.13 0.06
CA TRP A 227 6.51 -1.13 0.81
C TRP A 227 5.71 0.13 1.18
N LEU A 228 4.82 0.59 0.31
CA LEU A 228 3.94 1.72 0.61
C LEU A 228 2.93 1.40 1.70
N ALA A 229 2.33 0.21 1.66
CA ALA A 229 1.41 -0.25 2.70
C ALA A 229 2.15 -0.42 4.04
N ALA A 230 3.34 -1.02 4.03
CA ALA A 230 4.20 -1.14 5.21
C ALA A 230 4.61 0.21 5.78
N ASN A 231 4.95 1.17 4.92
CA ASN A 231 5.30 2.53 5.29
C ASN A 231 4.16 3.23 6.03
N TRP A 232 2.92 3.07 5.54
CA TRP A 232 1.76 3.61 6.24
C TRP A 232 1.44 2.88 7.54
N MET A 233 1.49 1.54 7.54
CA MET A 233 1.27 0.77 8.76
C MET A 233 2.29 1.13 9.85
N THR A 234 3.51 1.48 9.45
CA THR A 234 4.53 2.03 10.34
C THR A 234 4.07 3.35 10.96
N LEU A 235 3.63 4.33 10.15
CA LEU A 235 3.07 5.59 10.66
C LEU A 235 1.92 5.33 11.64
N LYS A 236 0.94 4.51 11.26
CA LYS A 236 -0.24 4.21 12.10
C LYS A 236 0.12 3.57 13.42
N LEU A 237 1.04 2.61 13.39
CA LEU A 237 1.54 1.96 14.58
C LEU A 237 2.20 2.97 15.51
N MET A 238 3.03 3.85 14.97
CA MET A 238 3.72 4.89 15.75
C MET A 238 2.74 5.93 16.31
N GLU A 239 1.78 6.42 15.52
CA GLU A 239 0.71 7.31 15.99
C GLU A 239 -0.06 6.68 17.16
N ASN A 240 -0.37 5.38 17.08
CA ASN A 240 -1.10 4.69 18.14
C ASN A 240 -0.27 4.57 19.43
N ILE A 241 0.99 4.13 19.32
CA ILE A 241 1.88 3.99 20.48
C ILE A 241 2.08 5.34 21.17
N SER A 242 2.31 6.41 20.42
CA SER A 242 2.47 7.77 20.96
C SER A 242 1.21 8.35 21.64
N ASN A 243 0.05 7.74 21.40
CA ASN A 243 -1.24 8.17 21.93
C ASN A 243 -1.80 7.29 23.05
N GLN A 244 -1.15 6.17 23.39
CA GLN A 244 -1.59 5.32 24.49
C GLN A 244 -1.71 6.16 25.78
N GLY A 245 -2.93 6.23 26.34
CA GLY A 245 -3.23 6.99 27.57
C GLY A 245 -3.63 8.46 27.39
N LYS A 246 -3.66 9.00 26.17
CA LYS A 246 -4.16 10.38 25.90
C LYS A 246 -5.64 10.34 25.52
N LYS A 247 -6.45 11.28 26.03
CA LYS A 247 -7.86 11.43 25.59
C LYS A 247 -7.86 11.85 24.12
N HIS A 248 -8.61 11.13 23.28
CA HIS A 248 -8.80 11.43 21.86
C HIS A 248 -9.35 12.86 21.70
N ASP A 249 -8.47 13.83 21.43
CA ASP A 249 -8.88 15.10 20.84
C ASP A 249 -8.63 15.05 19.34
N VAL A 250 -9.66 15.40 18.58
CA VAL A 250 -9.77 15.14 17.14
C VAL A 250 -9.16 16.31 16.39
N SER A 251 -7.84 16.44 16.45
CA SER A 251 -7.05 17.24 15.50
C SER A 251 -5.63 16.67 15.42
N GLY A 252 -4.94 16.89 14.29
CA GLY A 252 -3.71 16.20 13.90
C GLY A 252 -2.77 15.85 15.05
N VAL A 253 -2.50 14.56 15.23
CA VAL A 253 -1.60 14.07 16.27
C VAL A 253 -0.18 14.37 15.82
N ASP A 254 0.51 15.22 16.57
CA ASP A 254 1.94 15.42 16.41
C ASP A 254 2.69 14.19 16.94
N LEU A 255 3.31 13.45 16.02
CA LEU A 255 4.16 12.32 16.35
C LEU A 255 5.51 12.84 16.87
N ASP A 256 5.63 13.04 18.19
CA ASP A 256 6.91 13.38 18.80
C ASP A 256 7.82 12.13 18.87
N LEU A 257 8.73 12.01 17.90
CA LEU A 257 9.68 10.91 17.85
C LEU A 257 10.76 10.99 18.93
N SER A 258 11.01 12.16 19.50
CA SER A 258 12.06 12.33 20.52
C SER A 258 11.71 11.62 21.83
N THR A 259 10.42 11.42 22.09
CA THR A 259 9.90 10.71 23.27
C THR A 259 9.36 9.32 22.94
N PHE A 260 9.52 8.86 21.69
CA PHE A 260 8.99 7.56 21.26
C PHE A 260 9.70 6.39 21.97
N PRO A 261 8.97 5.36 22.44
CA PRO A 261 9.56 4.24 23.18
C PRO A 261 10.61 3.46 22.36
N CYS A 262 11.81 3.30 22.92
CA CYS A 262 12.94 2.68 22.21
C CYS A 262 12.71 1.22 21.84
N ARG A 263 11.99 0.46 22.67
CA ARG A 263 11.71 -0.95 22.42
C ARG A 263 10.90 -1.10 21.15
N GLU A 264 9.84 -0.32 21.02
CA GLU A 264 8.93 -0.31 19.88
C GLU A 264 9.62 0.23 18.63
N LEU A 265 10.41 1.31 18.75
CA LEU A 265 11.17 1.86 17.64
C LEU A 265 12.14 0.84 17.04
N LYS A 266 12.91 0.16 17.90
CA LYS A 266 13.84 -0.91 17.50
C LYS A 266 13.12 -2.09 16.87
N LYS A 267 11.94 -2.46 17.39
CA LYS A 267 11.14 -3.54 16.82
C LYS A 267 10.64 -3.21 15.41
N ILE A 268 10.20 -1.97 15.18
CA ILE A 268 9.81 -1.51 13.83
C ILE A 268 11.01 -1.59 12.88
N ASP A 269 12.16 -1.05 13.29
CA ASP A 269 13.38 -1.09 12.48
C ASP A 269 13.82 -2.52 12.14
N GLN A 270 13.78 -3.43 13.12
CA GLN A 270 14.10 -4.85 12.92
C GLN A 270 13.19 -5.54 11.90
N LEU A 271 11.88 -5.22 11.88
CA LEU A 271 10.96 -5.74 10.88
C LEU A 271 11.34 -5.22 9.48
N TRP A 272 11.60 -3.92 9.34
CA TRP A 272 12.05 -3.34 8.07
C TRP A 272 13.34 -3.99 7.58
N LEU A 273 14.35 -4.12 8.44
CA LEU A 273 15.61 -4.79 8.11
C LEU A 273 15.40 -6.25 7.68
N LYS A 274 14.63 -7.03 8.44
CA LYS A 274 14.36 -8.45 8.17
C LYS A 274 13.77 -8.66 6.77
N TYR A 275 12.71 -7.93 6.44
CA TYR A 275 11.96 -8.16 5.21
C TYR A 275 12.54 -7.46 3.98
N SER A 276 13.36 -6.42 4.18
CA SER A 276 14.06 -5.71 3.12
C SER A 276 15.49 -6.21 2.87
N GLU A 277 15.91 -7.30 3.52
CA GLU A 277 17.28 -7.83 3.44
C GLU A 277 18.33 -6.79 3.87
N GLY A 278 18.00 -6.02 4.92
CA GLY A 278 18.85 -4.99 5.51
C GLY A 278 18.93 -3.67 4.72
N ARG A 279 18.07 -3.48 3.73
CA ARG A 279 18.12 -2.30 2.84
C ARG A 279 17.31 -1.11 3.32
N LEU A 280 16.26 -1.33 4.10
CA LEU A 280 15.30 -0.33 4.55
C LEU A 280 15.20 -0.37 6.08
N GLY A 281 14.81 0.76 6.67
CA GLY A 281 14.74 0.93 8.13
C GLY A 281 15.37 2.23 8.59
N PHE A 282 15.05 2.60 9.82
CA PHE A 282 15.57 3.76 10.53
C PHE A 282 17.08 3.69 10.76
N SER A 283 17.62 2.51 11.10
CA SER A 283 19.07 2.35 11.27
C SER A 283 19.83 2.51 9.96
N VAL A 284 19.22 2.12 8.84
CA VAL A 284 19.78 2.36 7.51
C VAL A 284 19.78 3.86 7.21
N GLN A 285 18.67 4.56 7.48
CA GLN A 285 18.60 6.02 7.34
C GLN A 285 19.65 6.72 8.20
N GLN A 286 19.77 6.34 9.48
CA GLN A 286 20.75 6.90 10.40
C GLN A 286 22.19 6.70 9.90
N LYS A 287 22.51 5.52 9.34
CA LYS A 287 23.81 5.26 8.71
C LYS A 287 24.10 6.25 7.57
N PHE A 288 23.16 6.44 6.64
CA PHE A 288 23.33 7.41 5.55
C PHE A 288 23.39 8.86 6.03
N TYR A 289 22.63 9.19 7.07
CA TYR A 289 22.65 10.51 7.72
C TYR A 289 24.04 10.83 8.26
N LEU A 290 24.67 9.91 8.99
CA LEU A 290 26.03 10.09 9.51
C LEU A 290 27.09 10.10 8.38
N GLN A 291 26.94 9.24 7.36
CA GLN A 291 27.87 9.16 6.24
C GLN A 291 27.93 10.45 5.40
N THR A 292 26.85 11.22 5.36
CA THR A 292 26.76 12.51 4.68
C THR A 292 27.27 13.67 5.54
N GLY A 293 27.93 13.36 6.67
CA GLY A 293 28.59 14.32 7.54
C GLY A 293 27.65 15.05 8.49
N ASN A 294 26.38 14.63 8.58
CA ASN A 294 25.45 15.12 9.58
C ASN A 294 25.82 14.59 10.98
N LYS A 295 25.40 15.33 12.01
CA LYS A 295 25.55 14.92 13.40
C LYS A 295 24.19 14.93 14.07
N LEU A 296 23.97 14.01 15.00
CA LEU A 296 22.74 13.96 15.78
C LEU A 296 22.62 15.24 16.64
N GLY A 297 21.43 15.80 16.72
CA GLY A 297 21.18 17.06 17.43
C GLY A 297 21.69 18.34 16.73
N GLU A 298 22.43 18.24 15.63
CA GLU A 298 22.86 19.39 14.81
C GLU A 298 22.15 19.36 13.45
N PHE A 299 21.70 20.51 12.97
CA PHE A 299 21.11 20.64 11.64
C PHE A 299 22.01 21.47 10.72
N ASN A 300 22.23 20.98 9.51
CA ASN A 300 22.89 21.70 8.43
C ASN A 300 22.19 21.35 7.11
N GLN A 301 21.70 22.37 6.40
CA GLN A 301 20.88 22.19 5.20
C GLN A 301 21.62 21.42 4.10
N GLU A 302 22.84 21.83 3.76
CA GLU A 302 23.63 21.22 2.69
C GLU A 302 23.89 19.72 2.95
N LYS A 303 24.25 19.39 4.20
CA LYS A 303 24.47 18.00 4.61
C LYS A 303 23.18 17.19 4.64
N TYR A 304 22.06 17.82 4.98
CA TYR A 304 20.76 17.17 4.95
C TYR A 304 20.29 16.92 3.52
N ASP A 305 20.49 17.87 2.61
CA ASP A 305 20.19 17.71 1.20
C ASP A 305 20.99 16.53 0.62
N ALA A 306 22.28 16.43 0.96
CA ALA A 306 23.12 15.28 0.60
C ALA A 306 22.60 13.95 1.19
N PHE A 307 22.07 13.95 2.41
CA PHE A 307 21.39 12.79 2.99
C PHE A 307 20.14 12.41 2.20
N GLN A 308 19.26 13.37 1.92
CA GLN A 308 18.04 13.12 1.16
C GLN A 308 18.33 12.58 -0.23
N GLU A 309 19.34 13.10 -0.91
CA GLU A 309 19.81 12.56 -2.19
C GLU A 309 20.31 11.12 -2.04
N ALA A 310 21.12 10.83 -1.02
CA ALA A 310 21.71 9.51 -0.80
C ALA A 310 20.67 8.39 -0.58
N ILE A 311 19.55 8.70 0.09
CA ILE A 311 18.46 7.74 0.32
C ILE A 311 17.29 7.90 -0.66
N GLY A 312 17.44 8.77 -1.67
CA GLY A 312 16.48 8.97 -2.76
C GLY A 312 15.21 9.74 -2.39
N TRP A 313 15.22 10.49 -1.29
CA TRP A 313 14.15 11.44 -0.94
C TRP A 313 14.22 12.74 -1.75
N ALA A 314 15.41 13.10 -2.25
CA ALA A 314 15.62 14.23 -3.14
C ALA A 314 16.37 13.77 -4.41
N TYR A 315 16.13 14.43 -5.55
CA TYR A 315 16.93 14.27 -6.77
C TYR A 315 17.65 15.59 -7.06
N ALA A 316 18.94 15.48 -7.38
CA ALA A 316 19.88 16.58 -7.51
C ALA A 316 19.39 17.72 -8.40
N GLY A 317 19.42 18.94 -7.87
CA GLY A 317 19.57 20.17 -8.67
C GLY A 317 18.34 20.78 -9.34
N SER A 318 17.13 20.24 -9.18
CA SER A 318 15.93 20.89 -9.73
C SER A 318 14.74 20.80 -8.76
N ARG A 319 14.28 21.96 -8.27
CA ARG A 319 12.84 22.11 -7.97
C ARG A 319 12.12 21.84 -9.28
N PRO A 320 11.29 20.80 -9.41
CA PRO A 320 10.57 20.59 -10.65
C PRO A 320 9.66 21.80 -10.86
N GLU A 321 9.77 22.45 -12.00
CA GLU A 321 8.63 23.17 -12.57
C GLU A 321 7.44 22.22 -12.55
N ALA A 322 6.26 22.77 -12.29
CA ALA A 322 5.11 22.09 -11.69
C ALA A 322 4.48 20.93 -12.49
N ASP A 323 5.12 20.42 -13.54
CA ASP A 323 4.46 19.63 -14.57
C ASP A 323 5.13 18.28 -14.89
N ASN A 324 6.27 17.93 -14.27
CA ASN A 324 6.92 16.64 -14.52
C ASN A 324 7.11 15.79 -13.24
N TYR A 325 6.02 15.15 -12.80
CA TYR A 325 5.95 14.42 -11.52
C TYR A 325 5.82 12.90 -11.66
N ASP A 326 6.12 12.34 -12.84
CA ASP A 326 5.97 10.92 -13.16
C ASP A 326 7.05 9.99 -12.53
N LEU A 327 7.84 10.49 -11.56
CA LEU A 327 9.06 9.82 -11.05
C LEU A 327 9.05 9.45 -9.55
N ARG A 328 7.90 9.45 -8.89
CA ARG A 328 7.89 9.59 -7.42
C ARG A 328 7.82 8.30 -6.60
N PHE A 329 7.65 7.12 -7.21
CA PHE A 329 8.09 5.86 -6.59
C PHE A 329 9.23 5.37 -7.46
N PRO A 330 10.48 5.40 -6.96
CA PRO A 330 11.61 5.04 -7.79
C PRO A 330 11.43 3.59 -8.25
N SER A 331 11.61 3.34 -9.56
CA SER A 331 11.52 1.99 -10.14
C SER A 331 12.45 0.99 -9.44
N VAL A 332 13.50 1.52 -8.80
CA VAL A 332 14.36 0.81 -7.86
C VAL A 332 14.40 1.57 -6.56
N ILE A 333 13.92 0.96 -5.47
CA ILE A 333 13.88 1.59 -4.14
C ILE A 333 15.32 1.74 -3.58
N PRO A 334 15.79 2.98 -3.34
CA PRO A 334 17.11 3.23 -2.75
C PRO A 334 17.19 2.71 -1.30
N GLN A 335 18.41 2.48 -0.81
CA GLN A 335 18.59 2.09 0.59
C GLN A 335 18.16 3.23 1.51
N GLY A 336 17.52 2.89 2.63
CA GLY A 336 17.00 3.88 3.58
C GLY A 336 15.77 4.65 3.10
N TYR A 337 15.24 4.40 1.89
CA TYR A 337 14.10 5.16 1.37
C TYR A 337 12.84 5.04 2.25
N PHE A 338 12.64 3.90 2.93
CA PHE A 338 11.54 3.66 3.86
C PHE A 338 12.01 3.28 5.27
N PRO A 339 11.18 3.49 6.29
CA PRO A 339 9.89 4.21 6.25
C PRO A 339 10.10 5.73 6.17
N ASN A 340 9.22 6.45 5.47
CA ASN A 340 9.34 7.90 5.22
C ASN A 340 8.05 8.71 5.39
N SER A 341 6.92 8.06 5.73
CA SER A 341 5.64 8.73 5.95
C SER A 341 5.43 9.20 7.40
N LEU A 342 6.48 9.55 8.13
CA LEU A 342 6.34 9.95 9.53
C LEU A 342 5.96 11.44 9.63
N GLY A 343 4.68 11.74 9.83
CA GLY A 343 4.19 13.02 10.32
C GLY A 343 4.20 14.20 9.34
N TYR A 344 3.32 15.18 9.62
CA TYR A 344 3.22 16.47 8.92
C TYR A 344 3.97 17.60 9.66
N ASP A 345 4.47 17.33 10.87
CA ASP A 345 5.02 18.33 11.78
C ASP A 345 6.54 18.17 12.01
N ARG A 346 7.13 19.27 12.47
CA ARG A 346 8.54 19.71 12.59
C ARG A 346 9.48 18.83 13.42
N THR A 347 9.11 17.60 13.77
CA THR A 347 9.81 16.78 14.78
C THR A 347 10.14 15.35 14.35
N THR A 348 9.89 14.98 13.08
CA THR A 348 10.07 13.61 12.59
C THR A 348 11.11 13.48 11.45
N PHE A 349 11.65 12.26 11.27
CA PHE A 349 12.35 11.89 10.03
C PHE A 349 11.33 11.73 8.88
N GLY A 350 11.30 12.65 7.91
CA GLY A 350 10.41 12.57 6.75
C GLY A 350 10.51 13.74 5.78
N SER A 351 9.84 13.64 4.63
CA SER A 351 9.85 14.63 3.53
C SER A 351 8.98 15.88 3.79
N GLY A 352 8.93 16.37 5.04
CA GLY A 352 7.98 17.38 5.50
C GLY A 352 8.15 18.78 4.87
N PHE A 353 7.05 19.53 4.80
CA PHE A 353 6.91 20.83 4.10
C PHE A 353 7.42 22.04 4.91
N PHE A 354 7.69 21.87 6.21
CA PHE A 354 8.10 22.95 7.12
C PHE A 354 9.46 22.62 7.70
N HIS A 355 10.51 23.16 7.06
CA HIS A 355 11.92 23.09 7.42
C HIS A 355 12.25 23.77 8.77
N GLN A 356 11.61 23.37 9.86
CA GLN A 356 12.04 23.65 11.22
C GLN A 356 12.25 22.30 11.90
N TRP A 357 13.45 22.11 12.45
CA TRP A 357 14.14 20.82 12.52
C TRP A 357 14.39 20.36 13.95
N ARG A 358 14.34 19.04 14.19
CA ARG A 358 15.22 18.33 15.14
C ARG A 358 15.62 16.95 14.61
N ALA A 359 16.92 16.75 14.48
CA ALA A 359 17.55 15.48 14.14
C ALA A 359 17.55 14.56 15.37
N SER A 360 16.48 13.78 15.55
CA SER A 360 16.50 12.62 16.45
C SER A 360 15.27 11.74 16.24
N LEU A 361 15.48 10.56 15.68
CA LEU A 361 14.91 9.37 16.30
C LEU A 361 15.42 9.39 17.76
N ASN A 362 14.56 9.08 18.73
CA ASN A 362 14.84 9.28 20.16
C ASN A 362 16.32 8.97 20.49
N PRO A 363 17.14 9.97 20.86
CA PRO A 363 18.59 9.84 20.91
C PRO A 363 19.03 8.84 21.99
N GLU A 364 18.17 8.56 22.97
CA GLU A 364 18.38 7.53 23.99
C GLU A 364 18.30 6.11 23.41
N CYS A 365 17.69 5.95 22.23
CA CYS A 365 17.53 4.65 21.59
C CYS A 365 18.78 4.20 20.84
N ASN A 366 19.75 5.10 20.61
CA ASN A 366 20.87 4.87 19.69
C ASN A 366 20.38 4.39 18.31
N LEU A 367 19.27 4.98 17.87
CA LEU A 367 18.60 4.76 16.59
C LEU A 367 18.12 6.12 16.12
#